data_AF-A0A651F0D1-F1
#
_entry.id   AF-A0A651F0D1-F1
#
_cell.length_a   1.000
_cell.length_b   1.000
_cell.length_c   1.000
_cell.angle_alpha   90.00
_cell.angle_beta   90.00
_cell.angle_gamma   90.00
#
_symmetry.space_group_name_H-M   'P 1'
#
loop_
_entity.id
_entity.type
_entity.pdbx_description
1 polymer ?
#
loop_
_entity_poly.entity_id
_entity_poly.type
_entity_poly.pdbx_seq_one_letter_code
_entity_poly.pdbx_strand_id
1 'polypeptide(L)'
;NGKPHILEHAFEAEFAFVKAWKGDEAGNLIYKGTARNFNPMMAMAGKITVAEVEELVPAGQLDPNEIHTPGIFVQRIFQGKNYEKRIENRTVRTKS
;
A
#
# COMPACT_ATOMS: atom_id res chain seq x y z
N ASN A 1 8.16 26.34 24.14
CA ASN A 1 8.99 25.38 24.89
C ASN A 1 10.49 25.39 24.53
N GLY A 2 11.02 26.33 23.72
CA GLY A 2 12.47 26.53 23.55
C GLY A 2 13.29 25.34 23.04
N LYS A 3 12.65 24.25 22.58
CA LYS A 3 13.33 23.04 22.11
C LYS A 3 13.81 23.25 20.66
N PRO A 4 15.06 22.88 20.32
CA PRO A 4 15.53 22.89 18.94
C PRO A 4 14.80 21.82 18.12
N HIS A 5 14.54 22.12 16.85
CA HIS A 5 13.94 21.21 15.87
C HIS A 5 14.70 21.34 14.54
N ILE A 6 14.59 20.31 13.70
CA ILE A 6 15.15 20.32 12.35
C ILE A 6 14.04 20.51 11.32
N LEU A 7 14.38 21.14 10.19
CA LEU A 7 13.50 21.25 9.03
C LEU A 7 13.72 20.03 8.15
N GLU A 8 12.65 19.28 7.89
CA GLU A 8 12.62 18.20 6.91
C GLU A 8 11.76 18.63 5.71
N HIS A 9 12.24 18.34 4.50
CA HIS A 9 11.52 18.64 3.27
C HIS A 9 10.59 17.49 2.88
N ALA A 10 9.51 17.81 2.18
CA ALA A 10 8.64 16.78 1.61
C ALA A 10 9.39 15.96 0.56
N PHE A 11 9.15 14.65 0.57
CA PHE A 11 9.67 13.74 -0.45
C PHE A 11 8.69 13.66 -1.62
N GLU A 12 9.20 13.87 -2.84
CA GLU A 12 8.43 13.77 -4.08
C GLU A 12 9.10 12.74 -4.99
N ALA A 13 8.29 11.82 -5.54
CA ALA A 13 8.78 10.78 -6.42
C ALA A 13 8.11 10.85 -7.80
N GLU A 14 8.88 10.69 -8.89
CA GLU A 14 8.29 10.58 -10.23
C GLU A 14 7.44 9.31 -10.37
N PHE A 15 7.85 8.21 -9.72
CA PHE A 15 7.13 6.95 -9.69
C PHE A 15 7.05 6.39 -8.27
N ALA A 16 5.90 5.80 -7.93
CA ALA A 16 5.73 5.01 -6.72
C ALA A 16 5.27 3.59 -7.08
N PHE A 17 5.98 2.59 -6.58
CA PHE A 17 5.59 1.19 -6.70
C PHE A 17 5.08 0.71 -5.34
N VAL A 18 3.82 0.26 -5.30
CA VAL A 18 3.16 -0.13 -4.05
C VAL A 18 2.52 -1.51 -4.16
N LYS A 19 2.47 -2.21 -3.03
CA LYS A 19 1.88 -3.55 -2.91
C LYS A 19 0.66 -3.51 -2.01
N ALA A 20 -0.49 -3.91 -2.54
CA ALA A 20 -1.73 -4.06 -1.77
C ALA A 20 -2.24 -5.51 -1.76
N TRP A 21 -3.17 -5.82 -0.86
CA TRP A 21 -3.82 -7.13 -0.83
C TRP A 21 -4.93 -7.18 -1.89
N LYS A 22 -5.91 -6.29 -1.80
CA LYS A 22 -6.96 -6.15 -2.81
C LYS A 22 -6.87 -4.78 -3.45
N GLY A 23 -7.28 -4.69 -4.71
CA GLY A 23 -7.66 -3.42 -5.30
C GLY A 23 -8.76 -3.58 -6.32
N ASP A 24 -9.42 -2.48 -6.68
CA ASP A 24 -10.44 -2.46 -7.72
C ASP A 24 -9.99 -1.78 -9.01
N GLU A 25 -10.78 -1.92 -10.08
CA GLU A 25 -10.52 -1.29 -11.38
C GLU A 25 -10.44 0.25 -11.32
N ALA A 26 -10.98 0.88 -10.27
CA ALA A 26 -10.88 2.32 -10.03
C ALA A 26 -9.60 2.71 -9.25
N GLY A 27 -8.77 1.75 -8.86
CA GLY A 27 -7.50 1.95 -8.17
C GLY A 27 -7.61 1.98 -6.63
N ASN A 28 -8.79 1.74 -6.05
CA ASN A 28 -8.93 1.71 -4.59
C ASN A 28 -8.18 0.52 -4.02
N LEU A 29 -7.44 0.71 -2.92
CA LEU A 29 -6.57 -0.32 -2.34
C LEU A 29 -6.93 -0.68 -0.89
N ILE A 30 -6.88 -1.98 -0.60
CA ILE A 30 -6.96 -2.56 0.74
C ILE A 30 -5.66 -3.32 1.05
N TYR A 31 -5.11 -3.14 2.25
CA TYR A 31 -3.87 -3.76 2.71
C TYR A 31 -4.17 -4.74 3.83
N LYS A 32 -3.33 -5.77 3.97
CA LYS A 32 -3.53 -6.84 4.95
C LYS A 32 -2.48 -6.78 6.07
N GLY A 33 -2.93 -6.59 7.30
CA GLY A 33 -2.06 -6.54 8.48
C GLY A 33 -0.97 -5.47 8.36
N THR A 34 0.24 -5.81 8.81
CA THR A 34 1.40 -4.90 8.81
C THR A 34 1.98 -4.63 7.42
N ALA A 35 1.52 -5.34 6.37
CA ALA A 35 1.93 -5.05 4.99
C ALA A 35 1.43 -3.69 4.47
N ARG A 36 0.56 -2.99 5.22
CA ARG A 36 0.15 -1.62 4.92
C ARG A 36 1.31 -0.63 4.97
N ASN A 37 2.22 -0.78 5.93
CA ASN A 37 3.40 0.06 6.19
C ASN A 37 3.46 1.42 5.44
N PHE A 38 4.37 1.58 4.47
CA PHE A 38 4.61 2.81 3.72
C PHE A 38 3.84 2.90 2.41
N ASN A 39 3.13 1.83 2.02
CA ASN A 39 2.44 1.76 0.73
C ASN A 39 1.46 2.94 0.48
N PRO A 40 0.57 3.32 1.42
CA PRO A 40 -0.30 4.49 1.23
C PRO A 40 0.49 5.80 1.07
N MET A 41 1.53 6.00 1.89
CA MET A 41 2.34 7.22 1.87
C MET A 41 3.08 7.37 0.54
N MET A 42 3.66 6.28 0.04
CA MET A 42 4.33 6.28 -1.26
C MET A 42 3.35 6.49 -2.42
N ALA A 43 2.15 5.90 -2.35
CA ALA A 43 1.12 6.13 -3.37
C ALA A 43 0.73 7.61 -3.48
N MET A 44 0.72 8.34 -2.35
CA MET A 44 0.40 9.77 -2.32
C MET A 44 1.59 10.67 -2.73
N ALA A 45 2.83 10.22 -2.51
CA ALA A 45 4.05 10.97 -2.85
C ALA A 45 4.47 10.78 -4.33
N GLY A 46 3.95 9.75 -4.99
CA GLY A 46 4.26 9.43 -6.38
C GLY A 46 3.43 10.24 -7.36
N LYS A 47 4.08 10.84 -8.35
CA LYS A 47 3.41 11.43 -9.52
C LYS A 47 2.72 10.38 -10.39
N ILE A 48 3.37 9.21 -10.54
CA ILE A 48 2.78 8.01 -11.17
C ILE A 48 2.93 6.82 -10.23
N THR A 49 1.82 6.41 -9.62
CA THR A 49 1.71 5.26 -8.76
C THR A 49 1.25 4.03 -9.55
N VAL A 50 2.03 2.96 -9.42
CA VAL A 50 1.74 1.62 -9.92
C VAL A 50 1.50 0.69 -8.74
N ALA A 51 0.28 0.20 -8.61
CA ALA A 51 -0.13 -0.73 -7.56
C ALA A 51 -0.16 -2.17 -8.08
N GLU A 52 0.62 -3.05 -7.46
CA GLU A 52 0.44 -4.49 -7.59
C GLU A 52 -0.50 -5.02 -6.50
N VAL A 53 -1.48 -5.83 -6.90
CA VAL A 53 -2.49 -6.40 -5.98
C VAL A 53 -2.54 -7.92 -6.09
N GLU A 54 -2.94 -8.61 -5.02
CA GLU A 54 -3.18 -10.06 -5.05
C GLU A 54 -4.51 -10.39 -5.71
N GLU A 55 -5.53 -9.59 -5.39
CA GLU A 55 -6.89 -9.73 -5.90
C GLU A 55 -7.29 -8.41 -6.56
N LEU A 56 -7.53 -8.44 -7.87
CA LEU A 56 -8.10 -7.33 -8.62
C LEU A 56 -9.59 -7.62 -8.83
N VAL A 57 -10.45 -6.72 -8.38
CA VAL A 57 -11.90 -6.86 -8.47
C VAL A 57 -12.54 -5.74 -9.30
N PRO A 58 -13.72 -5.95 -9.89
CA PRO A 58 -14.50 -4.87 -10.50
C PRO A 58 -14.79 -3.72 -9.53
N ALA A 59 -14.87 -2.50 -10.05
CA ALA A 59 -15.23 -1.33 -9.26
C ALA A 59 -16.59 -1.51 -8.55
N GLY A 60 -16.65 -1.08 -7.29
CA GLY A 60 -17.85 -1.21 -6.44
C GLY A 60 -17.96 -2.54 -5.67
N GLN A 61 -17.04 -3.48 -5.85
CA GLN A 61 -16.99 -4.70 -5.02
C GLN A 61 -16.27 -4.51 -3.69
N LEU A 62 -15.47 -3.46 -3.55
CA LEU A 62 -14.86 -3.10 -2.27
C LEU A 62 -15.82 -2.21 -1.48
N ASP A 63 -16.02 -2.51 -0.20
CA ASP A 63 -16.79 -1.62 0.69
C ASP A 63 -16.05 -0.27 0.78
N PRO A 64 -16.71 0.86 0.47
CA PRO A 64 -16.11 2.19 0.58
C PRO A 64 -15.51 2.50 1.96
N ASN A 65 -16.05 1.92 3.04
CA ASN A 65 -15.54 2.11 4.40
C ASN A 65 -14.30 1.28 4.70
N GLU A 66 -13.96 0.30 3.86
CA GLU A 66 -12.77 -0.54 4.01
C GLU A 66 -11.60 -0.08 3.12
N ILE A 67 -11.80 0.92 2.27
CA ILE A 67 -10.75 1.48 1.40
C ILE A 67 -9.71 2.21 2.25
N HIS A 68 -8.44 1.83 2.11
CA HIS A 68 -7.34 2.50 2.84
C HIS A 68 -6.66 3.58 2.00
N THR A 69 -6.41 3.29 0.72
CA THR A 69 -5.87 4.27 -0.23
C THR A 69 -6.92 4.45 -1.33
N PRO A 70 -7.54 5.64 -1.42
CA PRO A 70 -8.47 5.96 -2.49
C PRO A 70 -7.79 5.89 -3.86
N GLY A 71 -8.53 5.47 -4.88
CA GLY A 71 -8.01 5.25 -6.23
C GLY A 71 -7.45 6.48 -6.93
N ILE A 72 -7.78 7.69 -6.45
CA ILE A 72 -7.20 8.94 -6.96
C ILE A 72 -5.65 8.97 -6.90
N PHE A 73 -5.06 8.24 -5.95
CA PHE A 73 -3.61 8.15 -5.79
C PHE A 73 -2.97 7.03 -6.63
N VAL A 74 -3.72 6.32 -7.47
CA VAL A 74 -3.25 5.15 -8.23
C VAL A 74 -3.54 5.34 -9.71
N GLN A 75 -2.50 5.41 -10.53
CA GLN A 75 -2.64 5.63 -11.98
C GLN A 75 -2.58 4.32 -12.77
N ARG A 76 -1.94 3.28 -12.23
CA ARG A 76 -1.85 1.97 -12.85
C ARG A 76 -2.04 0.89 -11.79
N ILE A 77 -2.84 -0.12 -12.12
CA ILE A 77 -3.06 -1.27 -11.25
C ILE A 77 -2.92 -2.55 -12.05
N PHE A 78 -2.31 -3.58 -11.45
CA PHE A 78 -2.28 -4.91 -12.05
C PHE A 78 -2.31 -6.00 -10.99
N GLN A 79 -2.83 -7.16 -11.38
CA GLN A 79 -2.84 -8.33 -10.51
C GLN A 79 -1.54 -9.13 -10.67
N GLY A 80 -0.69 -9.09 -9.64
CA GLY A 80 0.50 -9.93 -9.59
C GLY A 80 0.16 -11.38 -9.25
N LYS A 81 1.04 -12.30 -9.68
CA LYS A 81 0.92 -13.75 -9.45
C LYS A 81 2.15 -14.26 -8.72
N ASN A 82 2.00 -15.37 -7.98
CA ASN A 82 3.11 -16.12 -7.39
C ASN A 82 3.98 -15.34 -6.37
N TYR A 83 3.34 -14.66 -5.41
CA TYR A 83 4.07 -13.95 -4.35
C TYR A 83 4.75 -14.92 -3.38
N GLU A 84 6.05 -14.75 -3.17
CA GLU A 84 6.82 -15.59 -2.24
C GLU A 84 6.56 -15.24 -0.76
N LYS A 85 6.25 -13.97 -0.46
CA LYS A 85 6.00 -13.44 0.90
C LYS A 85 6.98 -13.98 1.95
N ARG A 86 8.29 -13.85 1.67
CA ARG A 86 9.37 -14.33 2.55
C ARG A 86 9.20 -13.80 3.97
N ILE A 87 9.36 -14.69 4.95
CA ILE A 87 9.43 -14.35 6.37
C ILE A 87 10.91 -14.31 6.74
N GLU A 88 11.44 -13.14 7.07
CA GLU A 88 12.84 -12.97 7.46
C GLU A 88 13.16 -13.76 8.73
N ASN A 89 12.35 -13.57 9.78
CA ASN A 89 12.55 -14.20 11.08
C ASN A 89 11.24 -14.87 11.53
N ARG A 90 11.15 -16.20 11.36
CA ARG A 90 9.95 -16.98 11.72
C ARG A 90 9.97 -17.35 13.21
N THR A 91 9.35 -16.51 14.03
CA THR A 91 9.18 -16.77 15.47
C THR A 91 7.81 -17.40 15.75
N VAL A 92 7.80 -18.55 16.45
CA VAL A 92 6.56 -19.25 16.86
C VAL A 92 6.57 -19.46 18.37
N ARG A 93 5.41 -19.34 19.03
CA ARG A 93 5.27 -19.71 20.44
C ARG A 93 5.24 -21.23 20.56
N THR A 94 6.06 -21.80 21.45
CA THR A 94 5.93 -23.21 21.85
C THR A 94 4.60 -23.36 22.59
N LYS A 95 3.70 -24.24 22.13
CA LYS A 95 2.47 -24.55 22.87
C LYS A 95 2.87 -25.02 24.27
N SER A 96 2.38 -24.30 25.29
CA SER A 96 2.37 -24.72 26.70
C SER A 96 1.28 -25.76 26.92
#